data_AF-A0A426YSV0-F1
#
_entry.id   AF-A0A426YSV0-F1
#
_cell.length_a   1.000
_cell.length_b   1.000
_cell.length_c   1.000
_cell.angle_alpha   90.00
_cell.angle_beta   90.00
_cell.angle_gamma   90.00
#
_symmetry.space_group_name_H-M   'P 1'
#
loop_
_entity.id
_entity.type
_entity.pdbx_description
1 polymer ?
#
loop_
_entity_poly.entity_id
_entity_poly.type
_entity_poly.pdbx_seq_one_letter_code
_entity_poly.pdbx_strand_id
1 'polypeptide(L)'
;VAAERLPDMKTEMLKYAREHVEEIGEGLEVLPGVASLLDALSSCNVVIGLVGLFGSDHIDRGHLVKIADDRAKELCPEGFDLRVHVGDTPNDIKAAEYGGALAIGVCTGIFTEEELKKSSCGSAIILSDLTDSKTFMNLLGIEG
;
A
#
# COMPACT_ATOMS: atom_id res chain seq x y z
N VAL A 1 7.32 2.86 18.08
CA VAL A 1 6.76 1.49 17.99
C VAL A 1 6.62 0.99 16.55
N ALA A 2 6.00 1.72 15.60
CA ALA A 2 6.09 1.39 14.16
C ALA A 2 7.24 2.15 13.44
N ALA A 3 7.36 3.47 13.67
CA ALA A 3 8.41 4.30 13.08
C ALA A 3 9.84 3.86 13.45
N GLU A 4 10.04 3.35 14.66
CA GLU A 4 11.34 2.86 15.14
C GLU A 4 11.81 1.59 14.40
N ARG A 5 10.88 0.82 13.81
CA ARG A 5 11.17 -0.42 13.08
C ARG A 5 11.23 -0.22 11.56
N LEU A 6 10.90 0.97 11.07
CA LEU A 6 10.93 1.32 9.66
C LEU A 6 12.31 1.07 9.00
N PRO A 7 13.45 1.39 9.65
CA PRO A 7 14.78 1.11 9.09
C PRO A 7 15.06 -0.39 8.90
N ASP A 8 14.69 -1.21 9.89
CA ASP A 8 14.87 -2.67 9.84
C ASP A 8 13.95 -3.29 8.78
N MET A 9 12.70 -2.83 8.72
CA MET A 9 11.72 -3.29 7.72
C MET A 9 12.17 -2.94 6.29
N LYS A 10 12.66 -1.71 6.07
CA LYS A 10 13.28 -1.30 4.81
C LYS A 10 14.46 -2.19 4.45
N THR A 11 15.29 -2.56 5.42
CA THR A 11 16.45 -3.42 5.22
C THR A 11 16.04 -4.83 4.79
N GLU A 12 15.09 -5.45 5.48
CA GLU A 12 14.58 -6.79 5.12
C GLU A 12 13.87 -6.78 3.76
N MET A 13 13.13 -5.72 3.43
CA MET A 13 12.53 -5.57 2.11
C MET A 13 13.56 -5.44 0.99
N LEU A 14 14.60 -4.63 1.19
CA LEU A 14 15.69 -4.50 0.23
C LEU A 14 16.44 -5.82 0.07
N LYS A 15 16.60 -6.58 1.15
CA LYS A 15 17.21 -7.91 1.13
C LYS A 15 16.35 -8.89 0.35
N TYR A 16 15.06 -9.00 0.67
CA TYR A 16 14.11 -9.83 -0.07
C TYR A 16 14.09 -9.46 -1.55
N ALA A 17 14.06 -8.16 -1.87
CA ALA A 17 14.05 -7.68 -3.24
C ALA A 17 15.33 -8.03 -4.02
N ARG A 18 16.49 -8.05 -3.36
CA ARG A 18 17.74 -8.52 -3.97
C ARG A 18 17.75 -10.03 -4.16
N GLU A 19 17.22 -10.78 -3.20
CA GLU A 19 17.20 -12.25 -3.24
C GLU A 19 16.24 -12.80 -4.29
N HIS A 20 15.19 -12.06 -4.65
CA HIS A 20 14.18 -12.49 -5.62
C HIS A 20 14.22 -11.65 -6.91
N VAL A 21 15.32 -10.96 -7.21
CA VAL A 21 15.40 -9.96 -8.30
C VAL A 21 14.97 -10.50 -9.67
N GLU A 22 15.17 -11.80 -9.92
CA GLU A 22 14.77 -12.46 -11.17
C GLU A 22 13.26 -12.77 -11.24
N GLU A 23 12.58 -12.92 -10.10
CA GLU A 23 11.13 -13.17 -9.99
C GLU A 23 10.33 -11.87 -9.88
N ILE A 24 11.00 -10.80 -9.47
CA ILE A 24 10.44 -9.48 -9.22
C ILE A 24 10.16 -8.71 -10.52
N GLY A 25 10.72 -9.17 -11.63
CA GLY A 25 10.71 -8.48 -12.92
C GLY A 25 11.75 -7.35 -12.96
N GLU A 26 12.32 -7.10 -14.14
CA GLU A 26 13.07 -5.87 -14.38
C GLU A 26 12.14 -4.65 -14.19
N GLY A 27 12.60 -3.60 -13.50
CA GLY A 27 11.89 -2.32 -13.45
C GLY A 27 11.04 -2.06 -12.21
N LEU A 28 11.44 -2.53 -11.02
CA LEU A 28 10.76 -2.15 -9.79
C LEU A 28 10.96 -0.66 -9.49
N GLU A 29 9.94 0.15 -9.72
CA GLU A 29 9.95 1.58 -9.47
C GLU A 29 9.11 1.90 -8.24
N VAL A 30 9.61 2.82 -7.42
CA VAL A 30 8.83 3.40 -6.32
C VAL A 30 7.79 4.33 -6.93
N LEU A 31 6.53 4.16 -6.55
CA LEU A 31 5.45 5.02 -7.04
C LEU A 31 5.80 6.51 -6.78
N PRO A 32 5.62 7.39 -7.77
CA PRO A 32 5.83 8.82 -7.61
C PRO A 32 5.12 9.39 -6.37
N GLY A 33 5.87 10.08 -5.51
CA GLY A 33 5.35 10.72 -4.30
C GLY A 33 5.39 9.89 -3.02
N VAL A 34 5.70 8.58 -3.08
CA VAL A 34 5.78 7.72 -1.88
C VAL A 34 6.74 8.27 -0.83
N ALA A 35 7.94 8.73 -1.23
CA ALA A 35 8.93 9.25 -0.27
C ALA A 35 8.40 10.46 0.50
N SER A 36 7.87 11.46 -0.21
CA SER A 36 7.28 12.66 0.40
C SER A 36 6.07 12.33 1.28
N LEU A 37 5.25 11.36 0.85
CA LEU A 37 4.09 10.92 1.62
C LEU A 37 4.52 10.23 2.93
N LEU A 38 5.52 9.37 2.89
CA LEU A 38 6.05 8.72 4.09
C LEU A 38 6.65 9.74 5.06
N ASP A 39 7.38 10.75 4.55
CA ASP A 39 7.90 11.83 5.38
C ASP A 39 6.76 12.62 6.06
N ALA A 40 5.70 12.95 5.33
CA ALA A 40 4.52 13.64 5.88
C ALA A 40 3.77 12.80 6.91
N LEU A 41 3.63 11.49 6.67
CA LEU A 41 2.97 10.57 7.58
C LEU A 41 3.81 10.28 8.84
N SER A 42 5.13 10.50 8.81
CA SER A 42 6.02 10.19 9.94
C SER A 42 5.73 10.99 11.21
N SER A 43 5.10 12.17 11.09
CA SER A 43 4.63 12.98 12.21
C SER A 43 3.19 12.68 12.65
N CYS A 44 2.50 11.76 11.96
CA CYS A 44 1.12 11.41 12.22
C CYS A 44 1.01 10.14 13.07
N ASN A 45 -0.10 9.97 13.78
CA ASN A 45 -0.38 8.73 14.52
C ASN A 45 -0.91 7.64 13.58
N VAL A 46 -0.04 7.12 12.72
CA VAL A 46 -0.38 6.09 11.72
C VAL A 46 0.54 4.88 11.83
N VAL A 47 0.02 3.72 11.43
CA VAL A 47 0.83 2.50 11.24
C VAL A 47 1.01 2.28 9.75
N ILE A 48 2.26 2.23 9.31
CA ILE A 48 2.62 2.01 7.90
C ILE A 48 3.21 0.62 7.77
N GLY A 49 2.57 -0.21 6.95
CA GLY A 49 3.06 -1.52 6.55
C GLY A 49 3.32 -1.55 5.06
N LEU A 50 4.39 -2.23 4.65
CA LEU A 50 4.67 -2.50 3.26
C LEU A 50 4.32 -3.95 2.97
N VAL A 51 3.41 -4.16 2.03
CA VAL A 51 2.98 -5.50 1.59
C VAL A 51 3.59 -5.75 0.22
N GLY A 52 4.59 -6.62 0.17
CA GLY A 52 5.16 -7.07 -1.10
C GLY A 52 4.18 -7.99 -1.82
N LEU A 53 3.72 -7.58 -3.00
CA LEU A 53 2.84 -8.37 -3.87
C LEU A 53 3.64 -8.85 -5.08
N PHE A 54 4.56 -9.79 -4.87
CA PHE A 54 5.32 -10.37 -5.97
C PHE A 54 4.50 -11.44 -6.69
N GLY A 55 4.39 -11.30 -8.02
CA GLY A 55 3.54 -12.16 -8.84
C GLY A 55 4.25 -13.43 -9.29
N SER A 56 3.87 -14.56 -8.69
CA SER A 56 3.74 -15.88 -9.33
C SER A 56 3.21 -16.93 -8.34
N ASP A 57 3.39 -16.68 -7.04
CA ASP A 57 2.79 -17.53 -6.02
C ASP A 57 1.28 -17.35 -5.99
N HIS A 58 0.58 -18.48 -6.07
CA HIS A 58 -0.87 -18.62 -5.91
C HIS A 58 -1.39 -18.20 -4.52
N ILE A 59 -0.63 -17.42 -3.75
CA ILE A 59 -1.15 -16.73 -2.57
C ILE A 59 -2.06 -15.63 -3.09
N ASP A 60 -3.36 -15.82 -2.90
CA ASP A 60 -4.38 -14.80 -3.12
C ASP A 60 -3.89 -13.48 -2.51
N ARG A 61 -3.65 -12.46 -3.33
CA ARG A 61 -3.13 -11.15 -2.89
C ARG A 61 -3.98 -10.56 -1.77
N GLY A 62 -5.28 -10.87 -1.76
CA GLY A 62 -6.18 -10.49 -0.68
C GLY A 62 -5.85 -11.14 0.67
N HIS A 63 -5.28 -12.35 0.69
CA HIS A 63 -4.74 -12.96 1.92
C HIS A 63 -3.54 -12.19 2.46
N LEU A 64 -2.67 -11.65 1.61
CA LEU A 64 -1.54 -10.82 2.07
C LEU A 64 -2.02 -9.53 2.74
N VAL A 65 -3.09 -8.92 2.22
CA VAL A 65 -3.74 -7.77 2.87
C VAL A 65 -4.29 -8.15 4.25
N LYS A 66 -4.91 -9.33 4.39
CA LYS A 66 -5.38 -9.85 5.69
C LYS A 66 -4.24 -10.14 6.66
N ILE A 67 -3.12 -10.71 6.18
CA ILE A 67 -1.94 -10.94 7.02
C ILE A 67 -1.35 -9.60 7.50
N ALA A 68 -1.32 -8.59 6.62
CA ALA A 68 -0.87 -7.26 7.00
C ALA A 68 -1.79 -6.62 8.07
N ASP A 69 -3.10 -6.82 7.93
CA ASP A 69 -4.10 -6.42 8.94
C ASP A 69 -3.88 -7.12 10.29
N ASP A 70 -3.67 -8.44 10.30
CA ASP A 70 -3.41 -9.18 11.54
C ASP A 70 -2.13 -8.68 12.23
N ARG A 71 -1.06 -8.45 11.47
CA ARG A 71 0.18 -7.84 12.00
C ARG A 71 -0.03 -6.43 12.52
N ALA A 72 -0.85 -5.62 11.84
CA ALA A 72 -1.18 -4.28 12.30
C ALA A 72 -1.92 -4.31 13.63
N LYS A 73 -2.83 -5.27 13.85
CA LYS A 73 -3.55 -5.45 15.13
C LYS A 73 -2.62 -5.85 16.28
N GLU A 74 -1.61 -6.67 16.00
CA GLU A 74 -0.58 -7.02 16.99
C GLU A 74 0.24 -5.79 17.41
N LEU A 75 0.56 -4.90 16.46
CA LEU A 75 1.31 -3.67 16.71
C LEU A 75 0.45 -2.57 17.34
N CYS A 76 -0.86 -2.58 17.09
CA CYS A 76 -1.82 -1.60 17.60
C CYS A 76 -3.02 -2.31 18.24
N PRO A 77 -2.88 -2.81 19.49
CA PRO A 77 -3.95 -3.55 20.17
C PRO A 77 -5.22 -2.71 20.42
N GLU A 78 -5.06 -1.39 20.48
CA GLU A 78 -6.15 -0.42 20.62
C GLU A 78 -7.02 -0.32 19.35
N GLY A 79 -6.56 -0.93 18.24
CA GLY A 79 -7.21 -0.86 16.93
C GLY A 79 -6.73 0.31 16.08
N PHE A 80 -7.31 0.44 14.89
CA PHE A 80 -7.07 1.54 13.96
C PHE A 80 -8.40 1.95 13.33
N ASP A 81 -8.56 3.26 13.11
CA ASP A 81 -9.80 3.81 12.57
C ASP A 81 -9.97 3.55 11.07
N LEU A 82 -8.85 3.39 10.35
CA LEU A 82 -8.83 3.28 8.90
C LEU A 82 -7.74 2.33 8.42
N ARG A 83 -8.08 1.52 7.41
CA ARG A 83 -7.14 0.67 6.67
C ARG A 83 -7.16 1.06 5.21
N VAL A 84 -5.99 1.29 4.64
CA VAL A 84 -5.84 1.71 3.25
C VAL A 84 -4.80 0.83 2.56
N HIS A 85 -5.11 0.39 1.35
CA HIS A 85 -4.17 -0.29 0.47
C HIS A 85 -4.04 0.51 -0.83
N VAL A 86 -2.81 0.84 -1.18
CA VAL A 86 -2.48 1.67 -2.34
C VAL A 86 -1.75 0.81 -3.37
N GLY A 87 -2.18 0.87 -4.64
CA GLY A 87 -1.52 0.18 -5.74
C GLY A 87 -1.92 0.74 -7.10
N ASP A 88 -1.21 0.34 -8.14
CA ASP A 88 -1.39 0.84 -9.51
C ASP A 88 -1.93 -0.23 -10.47
N THR A 89 -2.33 -1.41 -9.95
CA THR A 89 -2.92 -2.49 -10.74
C THR A 89 -4.36 -2.82 -10.32
N PRO A 90 -5.20 -3.34 -11.24
CA PRO A 90 -6.52 -3.87 -10.91
C PRO A 90 -6.51 -4.95 -9.82
N ASN A 91 -5.40 -5.67 -9.68
CA ASN A 91 -5.27 -6.70 -8.67
C ASN A 91 -5.06 -6.12 -7.27
N ASP A 92 -4.49 -4.93 -7.15
CA ASP A 92 -4.30 -4.26 -5.86
C ASP A 92 -5.64 -3.76 -5.32
N ILE A 93 -6.49 -3.22 -6.20
CA ILE A 93 -7.87 -2.84 -5.87
C ILE A 93 -8.66 -4.04 -5.37
N LYS A 94 -8.62 -5.16 -6.10
CA LYS A 94 -9.31 -6.39 -5.70
C LYS A 94 -8.78 -6.94 -4.37
N ALA A 95 -7.47 -6.94 -4.19
CA ALA A 95 -6.84 -7.42 -2.96
C ALA A 95 -7.22 -6.57 -1.74
N ALA A 96 -7.24 -5.24 -1.91
CA ALA A 96 -7.67 -4.30 -0.89
C ALA A 96 -9.10 -4.57 -0.43
N GLU A 97 -10.04 -4.62 -1.38
CA GLU A 97 -11.46 -4.83 -1.08
C GLU A 97 -11.71 -6.21 -0.46
N TYR A 98 -11.06 -7.26 -0.99
CA TYR A 98 -11.13 -8.61 -0.41
C TYR A 98 -10.55 -8.65 1.01
N GLY A 99 -9.49 -7.90 1.26
CA GLY A 99 -8.86 -7.75 2.58
C GLY A 99 -9.64 -6.84 3.54
N GLY A 100 -10.71 -6.18 3.07
CA GLY A 100 -11.49 -5.23 3.86
C GLY A 100 -10.76 -3.92 4.15
N ALA A 101 -9.81 -3.54 3.30
CA ALA A 101 -9.15 -2.23 3.31
C ALA A 101 -9.78 -1.32 2.25
N LEU A 102 -9.71 0.00 2.47
CA LEU A 102 -10.04 0.98 1.45
C LEU A 102 -9.01 0.88 0.31
N ALA A 103 -9.50 0.63 -0.90
CA ALA A 103 -8.67 0.60 -2.09
C ALA A 103 -8.37 2.01 -2.60
N ILE A 104 -7.09 2.35 -2.74
CA ILE A 104 -6.65 3.55 -3.48
C ILE A 104 -5.84 3.10 -4.69
N GLY A 105 -6.41 3.30 -5.88
CA GLY A 105 -5.72 3.09 -7.14
C GLY A 105 -4.94 4.34 -7.55
N VAL A 106 -3.72 4.19 -8.06
CA VAL A 106 -2.96 5.30 -8.66
C VAL A 106 -2.67 5.03 -10.14
N CYS A 107 -2.82 6.05 -10.98
CA CYS A 107 -2.64 5.97 -12.43
C CYS A 107 -1.18 6.13 -12.88
N THR A 108 -0.22 5.60 -12.12
CA THR A 108 1.22 5.68 -12.43
C THR A 108 1.77 4.46 -13.15
N GLY A 109 1.02 3.35 -13.15
CA GLY A 109 1.35 2.12 -13.85
C GLY A 109 0.84 2.07 -15.29
N ILE A 110 0.76 0.87 -15.85
CA ILE A 110 0.29 0.64 -17.23
C ILE A 110 -1.24 0.67 -17.39
N PHE A 111 -1.98 0.66 -16.27
CA PHE A 111 -3.42 0.58 -16.26
C PHE A 111 -4.05 1.97 -16.20
N THR A 112 -5.11 2.14 -17.00
CA THR A 112 -5.89 3.38 -17.04
C THR A 112 -6.80 3.53 -15.82
N GLU A 113 -7.19 4.77 -15.52
CA GLU A 113 -8.18 5.08 -14.50
C GLU A 113 -9.46 4.26 -14.65
N GLU A 114 -9.94 4.07 -15.89
CA GLU A 114 -11.13 3.26 -16.16
C GLU A 114 -10.94 1.78 -15.81
N GLU A 115 -9.79 1.21 -16.14
CA GLU A 115 -9.47 -0.19 -15.83
C GLU A 115 -9.39 -0.42 -14.33
N LEU A 116 -8.78 0.52 -13.61
CA LEU A 116 -8.75 0.54 -12.16
C LEU A 116 -10.17 0.64 -11.58
N LYS A 117 -10.99 1.60 -12.04
CA LYS A 117 -12.40 1.74 -11.59
C LYS A 117 -13.24 0.50 -11.86
N LYS A 118 -13.09 -0.13 -13.03
CA LYS A 118 -13.83 -1.35 -13.40
C LYS A 118 -13.49 -2.56 -12.51
N SER A 119 -12.33 -2.54 -11.85
CA SER A 119 -11.90 -3.63 -10.97
C SER A 119 -12.45 -3.53 -9.53
N SER A 120 -13.02 -2.37 -9.18
CA SER A 120 -13.59 -2.05 -7.87
C SER A 120 -15.04 -2.51 -7.74
N CYS A 121 -15.45 -2.89 -6.54
CA CYS A 121 -16.85 -3.13 -6.16
C CYS A 121 -17.61 -1.83 -5.85
N GLY A 122 -17.00 -0.67 -6.12
CA GLY A 122 -17.59 0.67 -5.97
C GLY A 122 -17.02 1.47 -4.80
N SER A 123 -16.04 0.93 -4.06
CA SER A 123 -15.47 1.60 -2.88
C SER A 123 -14.09 2.23 -3.14
N ALA A 124 -13.42 1.82 -4.22
CA ALA A 124 -12.09 2.33 -4.54
C ALA A 124 -12.07 3.82 -4.92
N ILE A 125 -11.04 4.52 -4.45
CA ILE A 125 -10.72 5.90 -4.82
C ILE A 125 -9.55 5.86 -5.79
N ILE A 126 -9.62 6.61 -6.90
CA ILE A 126 -8.54 6.66 -7.88
C ILE A 126 -7.89 8.04 -7.88
N LEU A 127 -6.57 8.06 -7.83
CA LEU A 127 -5.73 9.26 -7.88
C LEU A 127 -4.80 9.18 -9.10
N SER A 128 -4.29 10.33 -9.55
CA SER A 128 -3.28 10.33 -10.63
C SER A 128 -1.97 9.69 -10.16
N ASP A 129 -1.54 10.04 -8.96
CA ASP A 129 -0.28 9.65 -8.31
C ASP A 129 -0.33 10.02 -6.81
N LEU A 130 0.78 9.89 -6.08
CA LEU A 130 0.90 10.23 -4.65
C LEU A 130 1.71 11.51 -4.39
N THR A 131 1.96 12.34 -5.40
CA THR A 131 2.84 13.52 -5.28
C THR A 131 2.22 14.64 -4.43
N ASP A 132 0.89 14.70 -4.33
CA ASP A 132 0.17 15.60 -3.41
C ASP A 132 -0.20 14.87 -2.11
N SER A 133 0.79 14.78 -1.21
CA SER A 133 0.62 14.13 0.10
C SER A 133 -0.44 14.81 0.96
N LYS A 134 -0.68 16.12 0.79
CA LYS A 134 -1.69 16.85 1.57
C LYS A 134 -3.10 16.45 1.14
N THR A 135 -3.35 16.37 -0.17
CA THR A 135 -4.61 15.88 -0.71
C THR A 135 -4.86 14.43 -0.29
N PHE A 136 -3.83 13.58 -0.33
CA PHE A 136 -3.92 12.20 0.16
C PHE A 136 -4.31 12.14 1.64
N MET A 137 -3.65 12.88 2.52
CA MET A 137 -3.97 12.86 3.96
C MET A 137 -5.37 13.41 4.25
N ASN A 138 -5.77 14.50 3.59
CA ASN A 138 -7.11 15.08 3.72
C ASN A 138 -8.22 14.10 3.30
N LEU A 139 -7.98 13.31 2.25
CA LEU A 139 -8.90 12.27 1.79
C LEU A 139 -9.19 11.23 2.89
N LEU A 140 -8.18 10.95 3.71
CA LEU A 140 -8.23 9.97 4.79
C LEU A 140 -8.65 10.58 6.14
N GLY A 141 -8.88 11.90 6.20
CA GLY A 141 -9.15 12.61 7.45
C GLY A 141 -7.96 12.66 8.40
N ILE A 142 -6.74 12.52 7.88
CA ILE A 142 -5.50 12.63 8.68
C ILE A 142 -5.13 14.10 8.74
N GLU A 143 -5.29 14.71 9.91
CA GLU A 143 -4.81 16.07 10.17
C GLU A 143 -3.33 16.02 10.55
N GLY A 144 -2.50 16.80 9.84
CA GLY A 144 -1.06 16.92 10.06
C GLY A 144 -0.67 17.97 11.08
#